data_AF-T2JN75-F1
#
_entry.id   AF-T2JN75-F1
#
_cell.length_a   1.000
_cell.length_b   1.000
_cell.length_c   1.000
_cell.angle_alpha   90.00
_cell.angle_beta   90.00
_cell.angle_gamma   90.00
#
_symmetry.space_group_name_H-M   'P 1'
#
loop_
_entity.id
_entity.type
_entity.pdbx_description
1 polymer ?
#
loop_
_entity_poly.entity_id
_entity_poly.type
_entity_poly.pdbx_seq_one_letter_code
_entity_poly.pdbx_strand_id
1 'polypeptide(L)'
;MMYGTVGLFFISNQIVYGHFLGIHALQIVEGFSIARRLREAWESFLEIIVTFFEFYPVACFSLLYLLLFLVKKSYQEKTPRIIFITFIIFSLITSVYWVNTHGLVEIKLFVKLYGIVIILSAIWLLLAWKEEINVTQRMALVYVMGLLFTIGVGLLVDSGSDEIAVGGKQWGQRYLLILLPFFSIMVVQQLQVFLDNSKSIIKYYTIFLFSVFVIIGLYKNMYLGTNFFPEEPSRSHRNYRFFT
;
A
#
# COMPACT_ATOMS: atom_id res chain seq x y z
N MET A 1 -8.18 -18.13 15.42
CA MET A 1 -8.88 -17.72 14.18
C MET A 1 -7.90 -17.36 13.07
N MET A 2 -6.97 -16.42 13.26
CA MET A 2 -6.06 -15.89 12.21
C MET A 2 -5.20 -16.93 11.48
N TYR A 3 -4.59 -17.88 12.21
CA TYR A 3 -3.83 -18.98 11.60
C TYR A 3 -4.72 -19.99 10.86
N GLY A 4 -5.99 -20.11 11.30
CA GLY A 4 -6.96 -20.99 10.69
C GLY A 4 -7.41 -20.49 9.33
N THR A 5 -7.66 -19.19 9.16
CA THR A 5 -8.04 -18.60 7.87
C THR A 5 -6.88 -18.60 6.87
N VAL A 6 -5.67 -18.27 7.32
CA VAL A 6 -4.47 -18.35 6.47
C VAL A 6 -4.19 -19.81 6.08
N GLY A 7 -4.28 -20.74 7.02
CA GLY A 7 -4.15 -22.18 6.74
C GLY A 7 -5.23 -22.69 5.79
N LEU A 8 -6.49 -22.30 5.98
CA LEU A 8 -7.61 -22.65 5.09
C LEU A 8 -7.43 -22.06 3.69
N PHE A 9 -6.87 -20.87 3.55
CA PHE A 9 -6.53 -20.29 2.25
C PHE A 9 -5.48 -21.14 1.51
N PHE A 10 -4.40 -21.53 2.19
CA PHE A 10 -3.37 -22.42 1.63
C PHE A 10 -3.91 -23.82 1.29
N ILE A 11 -4.74 -24.39 2.16
CA ILE A 11 -5.38 -25.71 1.94
C ILE A 11 -6.36 -25.64 0.77
N SER A 12 -7.17 -24.58 0.70
CA SER A 12 -8.13 -24.39 -0.40
C SER A 12 -7.41 -24.22 -1.73
N ASN A 13 -6.31 -23.46 -1.75
CA ASN A 13 -5.48 -23.33 -2.94
C ASN A 13 -4.85 -24.67 -3.36
N GLN A 14 -4.39 -25.49 -2.41
CA GLN A 14 -3.86 -26.82 -2.69
C GLN A 14 -4.92 -27.76 -3.28
N ILE A 15 -6.16 -27.71 -2.78
CA ILE A 15 -7.27 -28.55 -3.26
C ILE A 15 -7.73 -28.13 -4.66
N VAL A 16 -7.85 -26.82 -4.91
CA VAL A 16 -8.40 -26.29 -6.17
C VAL A 16 -7.35 -26.24 -7.28
N TYR A 17 -6.11 -25.87 -6.96
CA TYR A 17 -5.06 -25.59 -7.95
C TYR A 17 -3.86 -26.56 -7.88
N GLY A 18 -3.87 -27.53 -6.96
CA GLY A 18 -2.75 -28.46 -6.75
C GLY A 18 -1.51 -27.83 -6.10
N HIS A 19 -1.56 -26.54 -5.74
CA HIS A 19 -0.43 -25.77 -5.20
C HIS A 19 -0.88 -24.83 -4.09
N PHE A 20 -0.11 -24.74 -2.99
CA PHE A 20 -0.43 -23.89 -1.83
C PHE A 20 -0.65 -22.41 -2.17
N LEU A 21 0.10 -21.86 -3.14
CA LEU A 21 -0.05 -20.47 -3.60
C LEU A 21 -0.84 -20.31 -4.91
N GLY A 22 -1.34 -21.39 -5.52
CA GLY A 22 -2.00 -21.31 -6.83
C GLY A 22 -1.08 -20.91 -8.00
N ILE A 23 0.25 -21.01 -7.84
CA ILE A 23 1.25 -20.70 -8.88
C ILE A 23 1.56 -22.01 -9.62
N HIS A 24 1.21 -22.09 -10.91
CA HIS A 24 1.38 -23.29 -11.76
C HIS A 24 2.83 -23.55 -12.22
N ALA A 25 3.76 -22.66 -11.93
CA ALA A 25 5.16 -22.85 -12.28
C ALA A 25 6.03 -22.06 -11.30
N LEU A 26 6.50 -22.73 -10.25
CA LEU A 26 7.76 -22.33 -9.63
C LEU A 26 8.85 -22.91 -10.55
N GLN A 27 9.01 -22.29 -11.72
CA GLN A 27 9.99 -22.72 -12.70
C GLN A 27 11.37 -22.31 -12.17
N ILE A 28 11.96 -23.19 -11.34
CA ILE A 28 13.35 -23.13 -10.91
C ILE A 28 14.21 -23.56 -12.10
N VAL A 29 14.16 -22.80 -13.19
CA VAL A 29 15.06 -22.97 -14.33
C VAL A 29 15.29 -21.58 -14.89
N GLU A 30 16.34 -20.92 -14.39
CA GLU A 30 17.28 -20.13 -15.19
C GLU A 30 18.33 -19.48 -14.28
N GLY A 31 19.58 -19.50 -14.75
CA GLY A 31 20.76 -18.97 -14.07
C GLY A 31 20.77 -17.44 -14.06
N PHE A 32 19.85 -16.83 -13.33
CA PHE A 32 19.86 -15.40 -13.11
C PHE A 32 20.93 -15.03 -12.08
N SER A 33 21.70 -13.98 -12.36
CA SER A 33 22.61 -13.42 -11.38
C SER A 33 21.81 -12.87 -10.19
N ILE A 34 22.33 -13.04 -8.98
CA ILE A 34 21.70 -12.53 -7.74
C ILE A 34 21.41 -11.02 -7.84
N ALA A 35 22.30 -10.27 -8.51
CA ALA A 35 22.14 -8.85 -8.74
C ALA A 35 20.91 -8.52 -9.60
N ARG A 36 20.60 -9.33 -10.62
CA ARG A 36 19.40 -9.16 -11.46
C ARG A 36 18.14 -9.46 -10.65
N ARG A 37 18.12 -10.56 -9.90
CA ARG A 37 16.98 -10.92 -9.03
C ARG A 37 16.68 -9.86 -7.98
N LEU A 38 17.71 -9.30 -7.35
CA LEU A 38 17.54 -8.22 -6.36
C LEU A 38 16.99 -6.94 -6.99
N ARG A 39 17.39 -6.62 -8.23
CA ARG A 39 16.86 -5.46 -8.96
C ARG A 39 15.39 -5.65 -9.32
N GLU A 40 15.04 -6.78 -9.92
CA GLU A 40 13.66 -7.12 -10.28
C GLU A 40 12.76 -7.15 -9.02
N ALA A 41 13.25 -7.74 -7.92
CA ALA A 41 12.52 -7.75 -6.66
C ALA A 41 12.32 -6.35 -6.06
N TRP A 42 13.29 -5.45 -6.22
CA TRP A 42 13.18 -4.07 -5.77
C TRP A 42 12.14 -3.29 -6.59
N GLU A 43 12.13 -3.45 -7.91
CA GLU A 43 11.14 -2.85 -8.80
C GLU A 43 9.72 -3.38 -8.49
N SER A 44 9.58 -4.70 -8.33
CA SER A 44 8.33 -5.34 -7.90
C SER A 44 7.87 -4.83 -6.53
N PHE A 45 8.77 -4.73 -5.55
CA PHE A 45 8.46 -4.18 -4.23
C PHE A 45 7.93 -2.74 -4.31
N LEU A 46 8.60 -1.88 -5.10
CA LEU A 46 8.18 -0.49 -5.29
C LEU A 46 6.83 -0.39 -5.99
N GLU A 47 6.59 -1.19 -7.03
CA GLU A 47 5.30 -1.22 -7.73
C GLU A 47 4.18 -1.64 -6.78
N ILE A 48 4.38 -2.72 -6.02
CA ILE A 48 3.40 -3.26 -5.07
C ILE A 48 3.08 -2.24 -3.98
N ILE A 49 4.09 -1.61 -3.38
CA ILE A 49 3.85 -0.67 -2.28
C ILE A 49 3.17 0.62 -2.76
N VAL A 50 3.59 1.15 -3.92
CA VAL A 50 2.98 2.36 -4.50
C VAL A 50 1.52 2.10 -4.85
N THR A 51 1.26 0.97 -5.52
CA THR A 51 -0.10 0.55 -5.88
C THR A 51 -0.99 0.39 -4.65
N PHE A 52 -0.46 -0.22 -3.58
CA PHE A 52 -1.23 -0.42 -2.35
C PHE A 52 -1.75 0.89 -1.77
N PHE A 53 -0.89 1.91 -1.66
CA PHE A 53 -1.31 3.21 -1.13
C PHE A 53 -2.09 4.04 -2.14
N GLU A 54 -1.90 3.80 -3.43
CA GLU A 54 -2.71 4.40 -4.48
C GLU A 54 -4.17 3.94 -4.40
N PHE A 55 -4.43 2.63 -4.34
CA PHE A 55 -5.80 2.10 -4.31
C PHE A 55 -6.36 1.94 -2.90
N TYR A 56 -5.53 1.89 -1.87
CA TYR A 56 -5.96 1.85 -0.47
C TYR A 56 -5.32 2.96 0.36
N PRO A 57 -5.63 4.24 0.04
CA PRO A 57 -5.03 5.41 0.70
C PRO A 57 -5.35 5.51 2.19
N VAL A 58 -6.39 4.81 2.66
CA VAL A 58 -6.74 4.73 4.08
C VAL A 58 -5.60 4.11 4.91
N ALA A 59 -4.79 3.21 4.34
CA ALA A 59 -3.61 2.69 5.02
C ALA A 59 -2.52 3.76 5.27
N CYS A 60 -2.52 4.89 4.54
CA CYS A 60 -1.63 6.01 4.83
C CYS A 60 -1.87 6.55 6.24
N PHE A 61 -3.10 6.51 6.76
CA PHE A 61 -3.40 6.90 8.13
C PHE A 61 -2.63 6.04 9.15
N SER A 62 -2.51 4.73 8.89
CA SER A 62 -1.70 3.85 9.73
C SER A 62 -0.21 4.13 9.65
N LEU A 63 0.31 4.54 8.49
CA LEU A 63 1.70 4.99 8.41
C LEU A 63 1.92 6.30 9.17
N LEU A 64 0.98 7.25 9.10
CA LEU A 64 1.05 8.49 9.87
C LEU A 64 1.01 8.24 11.38
N TYR A 65 0.19 7.30 11.83
CA TYR A 65 0.17 6.86 13.23
C TYR A 65 1.53 6.31 13.68
N LEU A 66 2.11 5.41 12.89
CA LEU A 66 3.42 4.83 13.17
C LEU A 66 4.50 5.90 13.18
N LEU A 67 4.49 6.81 12.21
CA LEU A 67 5.42 7.92 12.13
C LEU A 67 5.33 8.77 13.39
N LEU A 68 4.13 9.20 13.79
CA LEU A 68 3.91 9.97 15.02
C LEU A 68 4.48 9.25 16.24
N PHE A 69 4.24 7.94 16.37
CA PHE A 69 4.77 7.14 17.47
C PHE A 69 6.30 7.10 17.48
N LEU A 70 6.92 6.85 16.31
CA LEU A 70 8.37 6.81 16.18
C LEU A 70 9.00 8.16 16.48
N VAL A 71 8.42 9.28 16.03
CA VAL A 71 8.94 10.62 16.32
C VAL A 71 8.82 10.94 17.82
N LYS A 72 7.70 10.60 18.46
CA LYS A 72 7.53 10.83 19.90
C LYS A 72 8.49 9.98 20.72
N LYS A 73 8.62 8.69 20.42
CA LYS A 73 9.57 7.80 21.08
C LYS A 73 11.01 8.26 20.85
N SER A 74 11.32 8.72 19.63
CA SER A 74 12.58 9.38 19.26
C SER A 74 12.91 10.62 20.08
N TYR A 75 11.91 11.38 20.50
CA TYR A 75 12.14 12.58 21.30
C TYR A 75 12.34 12.24 22.78
N GLN A 76 11.70 11.18 23.26
CA GLN A 76 11.78 10.72 24.66
C GLN A 76 13.07 9.93 24.95
N GLU A 77 13.52 9.08 24.03
CA GLU A 77 14.75 8.27 24.17
C GLU A 77 15.86 8.81 23.25
N LYS A 78 17.10 8.93 23.74
CA LYS A 78 18.23 9.46 22.92
C LYS A 78 18.60 8.58 21.71
N THR A 79 18.31 7.28 21.76
CA THR A 79 18.65 6.30 20.71
C THR A 79 17.77 6.41 19.45
N PRO A 80 16.42 6.47 19.56
CA PRO A 80 15.56 6.68 18.39
C PRO A 80 15.72 8.05 17.73
N ARG A 81 16.37 9.04 18.39
CA ARG A 81 16.81 10.31 17.77
C ARG A 81 17.74 10.09 16.58
N ILE A 82 18.62 9.10 16.65
CA ILE A 82 19.53 8.77 15.55
C ILE A 82 18.73 8.19 14.39
N ILE A 83 17.84 7.22 14.66
CA ILE A 83 16.99 6.57 13.65
C ILE A 83 16.11 7.60 12.94
N PHE A 84 15.51 8.54 13.68
CA PHE A 84 14.67 9.58 13.11
C PHE A 84 15.47 10.57 12.25
N ILE A 85 16.66 10.99 12.69
CA ILE A 85 17.56 11.83 11.90
C ILE A 85 17.99 11.09 10.63
N THR A 86 18.34 9.81 10.72
CA THR A 86 18.67 8.97 9.56
C THR A 86 17.49 8.88 8.59
N PHE A 87 16.27 8.74 9.07
CA PHE A 87 15.07 8.71 8.22
C PHE A 87 14.81 10.05 7.52
N ILE A 88 15.01 11.18 8.20
CA ILE A 88 14.91 12.52 7.60
C ILE A 88 15.98 12.68 6.51
N ILE A 89 17.24 12.35 6.82
CA ILE A 89 18.34 12.47 5.87
C ILE A 89 18.08 11.57 4.65
N PHE A 90 17.64 10.33 4.86
CA PHE A 90 17.28 9.41 3.79
C PHE A 90 16.14 9.98 2.92
N SER A 91 15.06 10.46 3.54
CA SER A 91 13.94 11.10 2.84
C SER A 91 14.36 12.33 2.03
N LEU A 92 15.33 13.10 2.53
CA LEU A 92 15.85 14.28 1.86
C LEU A 92 16.70 13.90 0.64
N ILE A 93 17.58 12.91 0.80
CA ILE A 93 18.40 12.35 -0.29
C ILE A 93 17.50 11.77 -1.39
N THR A 94 16.49 10.98 -1.03
CA THR A 94 15.56 10.38 -1.99
C THR A 94 14.74 11.46 -2.70
N SER A 95 14.30 12.50 -2.00
CA SER A 95 13.58 13.62 -2.62
C SER A 95 14.44 14.40 -3.60
N VAL A 96 15.72 14.65 -3.27
CA VAL A 96 16.67 15.34 -4.16
C VAL A 96 16.97 14.47 -5.39
N TYR A 97 17.21 13.19 -5.19
CA TYR A 97 17.39 12.24 -6.28
C TYR A 97 16.16 12.18 -7.20
N TRP A 98 14.95 12.17 -6.62
CA TRP A 98 13.70 12.15 -7.37
C TRP A 98 13.51 13.42 -8.21
N VAL A 99 13.77 14.59 -7.64
CA VAL A 99 13.72 15.88 -8.37
C VAL A 99 14.75 15.96 -9.50
N ASN A 100 15.93 15.37 -9.30
CA ASN A 100 16.98 15.36 -10.32
C ASN A 100 16.75 14.35 -11.45
N THR A 101 15.89 13.33 -11.21
CA THR A 101 15.59 12.28 -12.19
C THR A 101 14.30 12.55 -12.97
N HIS A 102 13.34 13.26 -12.38
CA HIS A 102 12.03 13.53 -12.98
C HIS A 102 11.94 14.94 -13.57
N GLY A 103 11.19 15.07 -14.67
CA GLY A 103 11.00 16.35 -15.34
C GLY A 103 10.14 17.33 -14.54
N LEU A 104 10.28 18.63 -14.82
CA LEU A 104 9.54 19.71 -14.13
C LEU A 104 8.01 19.56 -14.26
N VAL A 105 7.55 18.94 -15.36
CA VAL A 105 6.13 18.62 -15.62
C VAL A 105 5.61 17.53 -14.68
N GLU A 106 6.37 16.46 -14.47
CA GLU A 106 6.00 15.34 -13.60
C GLU A 106 5.95 15.76 -12.13
N ILE A 107 6.92 16.57 -11.69
CA ILE A 107 6.94 17.15 -10.35
C ILE A 107 5.69 18.03 -10.13
N LYS A 108 5.35 18.90 -11.09
CA LYS A 108 4.17 19.76 -11.00
C LYS A 108 2.88 18.94 -10.92
N LEU A 109 2.80 17.85 -11.67
CA LEU A 109 1.66 16.94 -11.67
C LEU A 109 1.54 16.21 -10.32
N PHE A 110 2.65 15.72 -9.77
CA PHE A 110 2.71 15.10 -8.45
C PHE A 110 2.27 16.05 -7.34
N VAL A 111 2.79 17.28 -7.31
CA VAL A 111 2.42 18.30 -6.32
C VAL A 111 0.93 18.64 -6.44
N LYS A 112 0.40 18.75 -7.66
CA LYS A 112 -1.03 19.01 -7.87
C LYS A 112 -1.91 17.86 -7.37
N LEU A 113 -1.46 16.62 -7.51
CA LEU A 113 -2.22 15.42 -7.12
C LEU A 113 -2.14 15.15 -5.60
N TYR A 114 -0.96 15.21 -5.00
CA TYR A 114 -0.72 14.74 -3.63
C TYR A 114 -0.39 15.87 -2.65
N GLY A 115 -0.04 17.08 -3.13
CA GLY A 115 0.44 18.17 -2.28
C GLY A 115 -0.53 18.59 -1.18
N ILE A 116 -1.83 18.69 -1.51
CA ILE A 116 -2.86 19.02 -0.50
C ILE A 116 -2.92 17.95 0.59
N VAL A 117 -2.92 16.67 0.22
CA VAL A 117 -2.98 15.55 1.16
C VAL A 117 -1.74 15.50 2.06
N ILE A 118 -0.57 15.79 1.51
CA ILE A 118 0.69 15.88 2.26
C ILE A 118 0.60 17.02 3.29
N ILE A 119 0.12 18.19 2.90
CA ILE A 119 -0.05 19.34 3.81
C ILE A 119 -1.03 19.02 4.94
N LEU A 120 -2.19 18.42 4.61
CA LEU A 120 -3.17 18.00 5.62
C LEU A 120 -2.58 16.98 6.60
N SER A 121 -1.80 16.02 6.09
CA SER A 121 -1.13 15.02 6.92
C SER A 121 -0.05 15.65 7.82
N ALA A 122 0.69 16.65 7.33
CA ALA A 122 1.68 17.36 8.12
C ALA A 122 1.03 18.19 9.24
N ILE A 123 -0.07 18.89 8.95
CA ILE A 123 -0.85 19.61 9.97
C ILE A 123 -1.39 18.64 11.02
N TRP A 124 -1.88 17.47 10.59
CA TRP A 124 -2.34 16.43 11.51
C TRP A 124 -1.25 15.99 12.48
N LEU A 125 -0.03 15.71 11.98
CA LEU A 125 1.11 15.33 12.83
C LEU A 125 1.46 16.40 13.86
N LEU A 126 1.42 17.68 13.48
CA LEU A 126 1.70 18.80 14.40
C LEU A 126 0.63 18.93 15.49
N LEU A 127 -0.64 18.79 15.13
CA LEU A 127 -1.76 18.86 16.08
C LEU A 127 -1.77 17.65 17.02
N ALA A 128 -1.56 16.45 16.48
CA ALA A 128 -1.58 15.19 17.20
C ALA A 128 -0.34 14.96 18.09
N TRP A 129 0.70 15.81 17.99
CA TRP A 129 1.92 15.70 18.77
C TRP A 129 1.69 15.56 20.29
N LYS A 130 0.70 16.27 20.83
CA LYS A 130 0.42 16.29 22.27
C LYS A 130 -0.38 15.08 22.77
N GLU A 131 -0.94 14.27 21.87
CA GLU A 131 -1.81 13.13 22.22
C GLU A 131 -0.99 11.92 22.65
N GLU A 132 -1.39 11.26 23.73
CA GLU A 132 -0.73 10.02 24.19
C GLU A 132 -1.09 8.86 23.24
N ILE A 133 -0.11 8.42 22.47
CA ILE A 133 -0.26 7.34 21.50
C ILE A 133 0.69 6.21 21.84
N ASN A 134 0.23 4.98 21.65
CA ASN A 134 1.00 3.78 21.91
C ASN A 134 0.75 2.75 20.81
N VAL A 135 1.83 2.18 20.28
CA VAL A 135 1.74 1.06 19.35
C VAL A 135 1.67 -0.24 20.17
N THR A 136 0.51 -0.89 20.14
CA THR A 136 0.32 -2.19 20.80
C THR A 136 1.10 -3.28 20.07
N GLN A 137 1.50 -4.36 20.76
CA GLN A 137 2.18 -5.52 20.14
C GLN A 137 1.43 -6.08 18.93
N ARG A 138 0.10 -6.09 18.96
CA ARG A 138 -0.75 -6.51 17.82
C ARG A 138 -0.55 -5.62 16.59
N MET A 139 -0.48 -4.30 16.78
CA MET A 139 -0.23 -3.34 15.69
C MET A 139 1.19 -3.50 15.14
N ALA A 140 2.19 -3.63 16.02
CA ALA A 140 3.57 -3.89 15.62
C ALA A 140 3.69 -5.16 14.76
N LEU A 141 2.98 -6.23 15.14
CA LEU A 141 2.93 -7.47 14.37
C LEU A 141 2.33 -7.25 12.98
N VAL A 142 1.25 -6.47 12.85
CA VAL A 142 0.65 -6.15 11.53
C VAL A 142 1.64 -5.38 10.65
N TYR A 143 2.37 -4.40 11.18
CA TYR A 143 3.41 -3.69 10.42
C TYR A 143 4.52 -4.62 9.94
N VAL A 144 5.05 -5.46 10.84
CA VAL A 144 6.14 -6.39 10.51
C VAL A 144 5.68 -7.45 9.51
N MET A 145 4.51 -8.06 9.71
CA MET A 145 3.98 -9.05 8.79
C MET A 145 3.63 -8.42 7.44
N GLY A 146 3.09 -7.20 7.41
CA GLY A 146 2.83 -6.47 6.17
C GLY A 146 4.12 -6.23 5.38
N LEU A 147 5.17 -5.75 6.06
CA LEU A 147 6.48 -5.52 5.44
C LEU A 147 7.12 -6.83 4.94
N LEU A 148 7.14 -7.88 5.77
CA LEU A 148 7.68 -9.18 5.37
C LEU A 148 6.89 -9.82 4.23
N PHE A 149 5.57 -9.65 4.21
CA PHE A 149 4.72 -10.12 3.13
C PHE A 149 5.05 -9.39 1.84
N THR A 150 5.12 -8.06 1.84
CA THR A 150 5.44 -7.27 0.64
C THR A 150 6.86 -7.60 0.13
N ILE A 151 7.85 -7.74 1.01
CA ILE A 151 9.20 -8.17 0.65
C ILE A 151 9.19 -9.61 0.09
N GLY A 152 8.48 -10.52 0.75
CA GLY A 152 8.36 -11.91 0.35
C GLY A 152 7.72 -12.05 -1.04
N VAL A 153 6.64 -11.32 -1.30
CA VAL A 153 6.00 -11.29 -2.63
C VAL A 153 6.95 -10.69 -3.66
N GLY A 154 7.62 -9.57 -3.37
CA GLY A 154 8.59 -8.97 -4.28
C GLY A 154 9.76 -9.90 -4.63
N LEU A 155 10.21 -10.75 -3.69
CA LEU A 155 11.31 -11.70 -3.90
C LEU A 155 10.88 -13.02 -4.55
N LEU A 156 9.64 -13.46 -4.34
CA LEU A 156 9.16 -14.79 -4.73
C LEU A 156 8.32 -14.80 -6.00
N VAL A 157 7.75 -13.65 -6.38
CA VAL A 157 6.88 -13.53 -7.55
C VAL A 157 7.60 -12.73 -8.64
N ASP A 158 7.90 -13.39 -9.76
CA ASP A 158 8.44 -12.72 -10.94
C ASP A 158 7.40 -11.75 -11.52
N SER A 159 7.76 -10.47 -11.60
CA SER A 159 7.00 -9.41 -12.25
C SER A 159 7.39 -9.21 -13.73
N GLY A 160 8.12 -10.16 -14.31
CA GLY A 160 8.67 -10.06 -15.67
C GLY A 160 7.59 -9.91 -16.75
N SER A 161 7.82 -8.97 -17.67
CA SER A 161 7.03 -8.74 -18.89
C SER A 161 7.18 -9.84 -19.94
N ASP A 162 8.16 -10.74 -19.77
CA ASP A 162 8.48 -11.74 -20.79
C ASP A 162 7.48 -12.90 -20.80
N GLU A 163 7.21 -13.42 -21.99
CA GLU A 163 6.05 -14.23 -22.38
C GLU A 163 5.88 -15.59 -21.65
N ILE A 164 6.72 -15.92 -20.67
CA ILE A 164 6.75 -17.23 -19.99
C ILE A 164 6.41 -17.13 -18.48
N ALA A 165 5.70 -16.08 -18.05
CA ALA A 165 5.16 -16.02 -16.68
C ALA A 165 3.73 -16.62 -16.61
N VAL A 166 3.59 -17.94 -16.70
CA VAL A 166 2.30 -18.68 -16.74
C VAL A 166 1.58 -18.74 -15.37
N GLY A 167 1.78 -17.74 -14.50
CA GLY A 167 1.12 -17.66 -13.20
C GLY A 167 1.21 -16.30 -12.52
N GLY A 168 2.31 -15.56 -12.73
CA GLY A 168 2.51 -14.22 -12.18
C GLY A 168 1.54 -13.17 -12.73
N LYS A 169 1.17 -13.27 -14.02
CA LYS A 169 0.24 -12.33 -14.69
C LYS A 169 -1.19 -12.34 -14.10
N GLN A 170 -1.64 -13.43 -13.49
CA GLN A 170 -2.99 -13.52 -12.92
C GLN A 170 -3.13 -12.87 -11.54
N TRP A 171 -2.02 -12.78 -10.80
CA TRP A 171 -2.06 -12.29 -9.43
C TRP A 171 -1.53 -10.87 -9.26
N GLY A 172 -0.61 -10.38 -10.11
CA GLY A 172 -0.19 -8.96 -10.20
C GLY A 172 -0.31 -8.15 -8.89
N GLN A 173 -1.02 -7.03 -8.95
CA GLN A 173 -1.28 -6.18 -7.78
C GLN A 173 -2.32 -6.76 -6.79
N ARG A 174 -2.96 -7.89 -7.11
CA ARG A 174 -4.06 -8.48 -6.31
C ARG A 174 -3.58 -9.21 -5.05
N TYR A 175 -2.30 -9.57 -4.95
CA TYR A 175 -1.73 -10.10 -3.70
C TYR A 175 -1.93 -9.14 -2.51
N LEU A 176 -2.05 -7.84 -2.78
CA LEU A 176 -2.31 -6.80 -1.80
C LEU A 176 -3.68 -6.91 -1.12
N LEU A 177 -4.64 -7.60 -1.74
CA LEU A 177 -5.98 -7.81 -1.16
C LEU A 177 -5.91 -8.56 0.18
N ILE A 178 -4.89 -9.39 0.37
CA ILE A 178 -4.65 -10.11 1.63
C ILE A 178 -4.31 -9.12 2.75
N LEU A 179 -3.63 -8.01 2.45
CA LEU A 179 -3.25 -7.00 3.45
C LEU A 179 -4.42 -6.09 3.86
N LEU A 180 -5.41 -5.88 2.98
CA LEU A 180 -6.55 -4.99 3.22
C LEU A 180 -7.28 -5.23 4.55
N PRO A 181 -7.73 -6.44 4.91
CA PRO A 181 -8.45 -6.64 6.17
C PRO A 181 -7.60 -6.32 7.39
N PHE A 182 -6.28 -6.60 7.35
CA PHE A 182 -5.37 -6.32 8.47
C PHE A 182 -5.17 -4.82 8.66
N PHE A 183 -4.90 -4.10 7.57
CA PHE A 183 -4.78 -2.64 7.63
C PHE A 183 -6.12 -1.98 7.96
N SER A 184 -7.25 -2.51 7.51
CA SER A 184 -8.58 -1.98 7.86
C SER A 184 -8.83 -2.02 9.36
N ILE A 185 -8.59 -3.17 10.00
CA ILE A 185 -8.75 -3.32 11.45
C ILE A 185 -7.78 -2.39 12.19
N MET A 186 -6.52 -2.32 11.73
CA MET A 186 -5.50 -1.47 12.33
C MET A 186 -5.86 0.02 12.25
N VAL A 187 -6.32 0.50 11.09
CA VAL A 187 -6.75 1.88 10.90
C VAL A 187 -7.93 2.21 11.83
N VAL A 188 -8.91 1.31 11.96
CA VAL A 188 -10.06 1.53 12.85
C VAL A 188 -9.61 1.61 14.31
N GLN A 189 -8.74 0.71 14.76
CA GLN A 189 -8.19 0.76 16.12
C GLN A 189 -7.43 2.06 16.38
N GLN A 190 -6.64 2.52 15.41
CA GLN A 190 -5.89 3.77 15.53
C GLN A 190 -6.79 4.99 15.53
N LEU A 191 -7.85 4.98 14.73
CA LEU A 191 -8.87 6.04 14.73
C LEU A 191 -9.56 6.11 16.10
N GLN A 192 -9.96 4.96 16.66
CA GLN A 192 -10.58 4.88 17.99
C GLN A 192 -9.71 5.52 19.08
N VAL A 193 -8.40 5.28 19.06
CA VAL A 193 -7.46 5.93 20.01
C VAL A 193 -7.61 7.45 20.03
N PHE A 194 -7.77 8.10 18.88
CA PHE A 194 -7.98 9.55 18.82
C PHE A 194 -9.43 9.96 19.14
N LEU A 195 -10.41 9.13 18.79
CA LEU A 195 -11.82 9.43 19.10
C LEU A 195 -12.10 9.42 20.60
N ASP A 196 -11.41 8.55 21.34
CA ASP A 196 -11.63 8.32 22.76
C ASP A 196 -10.77 9.25 23.63
N ASN A 197 -9.53 9.54 23.21
CA ASN A 197 -8.56 10.25 24.05
C ASN A 197 -8.36 11.73 23.69
N SER A 198 -8.73 12.17 22.48
CA SER A 198 -8.35 13.49 21.99
C SER A 198 -9.37 14.59 22.23
N LYS A 199 -8.86 15.82 22.37
CA LYS A 199 -9.69 17.04 22.46
C LYS A 199 -10.49 17.27 21.18
N SER A 200 -11.60 17.99 21.32
CA SER A 200 -12.57 18.30 20.26
C SER A 200 -11.93 18.66 18.90
N ILE A 201 -10.93 19.56 18.88
CA ILE A 201 -10.27 20.00 17.64
C ILE A 201 -9.50 18.86 16.95
N ILE A 202 -8.66 18.13 17.68
CA ILE A 202 -7.81 17.05 17.11
C ILE A 202 -8.70 15.88 16.66
N LYS A 203 -9.73 15.58 17.44
CA LYS A 203 -10.73 14.57 17.11
C LYS A 203 -11.40 14.85 15.76
N TYR A 204 -11.96 16.06 15.58
CA TYR A 204 -12.59 16.43 14.30
C TYR A 204 -11.60 16.49 13.15
N TYR A 205 -10.38 16.98 13.38
CA TYR A 205 -9.35 17.01 12.34
C TYR A 205 -8.92 15.59 11.92
N THR A 206 -8.85 14.65 12.86
CA THR A 206 -8.55 13.23 12.59
C THR A 206 -9.67 12.58 11.77
N ILE A 207 -10.93 12.81 12.14
CA ILE A 207 -12.09 12.34 11.35
C ILE A 207 -12.05 12.92 9.94
N PHE A 208 -11.77 14.23 9.81
CA PHE A 208 -11.65 14.91 8.53
C PHE A 208 -10.56 14.28 7.66
N LEU A 209 -9.34 14.12 8.18
CA LEU A 209 -8.23 13.52 7.43
C LEU A 209 -8.55 12.07 7.02
N PHE A 210 -9.07 11.27 7.93
CA PHE A 210 -9.51 9.91 7.63
C PHE A 210 -10.56 9.89 6.50
N SER A 211 -11.55 10.79 6.57
CA SER A 211 -12.60 10.91 5.55
C SER A 211 -12.03 11.29 4.19
N VAL A 212 -11.03 12.18 4.12
CA VAL A 212 -10.33 12.52 2.88
C VAL A 212 -9.69 11.27 2.27
N PHE A 213 -9.00 10.44 3.04
CA PHE A 213 -8.44 9.19 2.52
C PHE A 213 -9.52 8.22 2.02
N VAL A 214 -10.63 8.08 2.75
CA VAL A 214 -11.76 7.26 2.30
C VAL A 214 -12.32 7.77 0.97
N ILE A 215 -12.55 9.08 0.83
CA ILE A 215 -13.08 9.68 -0.41
C ILE A 215 -12.11 9.46 -1.58
N ILE A 216 -10.81 9.61 -1.38
CA ILE A 216 -9.80 9.33 -2.42
C ILE A 216 -9.86 7.86 -2.84
N GLY A 217 -9.97 6.95 -1.86
CA GLY A 217 -10.11 5.52 -2.12
C GLY A 217 -11.37 5.20 -2.92
N LEU A 218 -12.52 5.75 -2.53
CA LEU A 218 -13.78 5.57 -3.27
C LEU A 218 -13.70 6.14 -4.69
N TYR A 219 -13.13 7.34 -4.85
CA TYR A 219 -12.94 7.94 -6.17
C TYR A 219 -12.07 7.05 -7.09
N LYS A 220 -10.95 6.54 -6.58
CA LYS A 220 -10.06 5.69 -7.39
C LYS A 220 -10.65 4.30 -7.68
N ASN A 221 -11.25 3.64 -6.70
CA ASN A 221 -11.74 2.27 -6.89
C ASN A 221 -13.11 2.22 -7.56
N MET A 222 -14.02 3.15 -7.24
CA MET A 222 -15.39 3.11 -7.76
C MET A 222 -15.53 3.99 -9.00
N TYR A 223 -15.14 5.26 -8.94
CA TYR A 223 -15.40 6.19 -10.06
C TYR A 223 -14.47 5.92 -11.26
N LEU A 224 -13.15 5.89 -11.04
CA LEU A 224 -12.21 5.57 -12.12
C LEU A 224 -12.37 4.12 -12.58
N GLY A 225 -12.64 3.19 -11.66
CA GLY A 225 -12.94 1.80 -11.98
C GLY A 225 -14.17 1.64 -12.87
N THR A 226 -15.26 2.37 -12.60
CA THR A 226 -16.49 2.31 -13.42
C THR A 226 -16.27 2.92 -14.79
N ASN A 227 -15.53 4.02 -14.90
CA ASN A 227 -15.21 4.62 -16.21
C ASN A 227 -14.26 3.75 -17.06
N PHE A 228 -13.54 2.81 -16.45
CA PHE A 228 -12.66 1.87 -17.14
C PHE A 228 -13.43 0.71 -17.80
N PHE A 229 -14.62 0.37 -17.28
CA PHE A 229 -15.55 -0.54 -17.94
C PHE A 229 -16.53 0.32 -18.76
N PRO A 230 -16.24 0.64 -20.04
CA PRO A 230 -17.28 1.24 -20.87
C PRO A 230 -18.48 0.30 -20.86
N GLU A 231 -19.68 0.88 -20.70
CA GLU A 231 -20.95 0.17 -20.82
C GLU A 231 -20.86 -0.80 -22.01
N GLU A 232 -20.98 -2.10 -21.76
CA GLU A 232 -21.29 -3.03 -22.83
C GLU A 232 -22.52 -2.45 -23.56
N PRO A 233 -22.47 -2.24 -24.89
CA PRO A 233 -23.59 -1.68 -25.61
C PRO A 233 -24.69 -2.75 -25.69
N SER A 234 -25.47 -2.87 -24.62
CA SER A 234 -26.64 -3.72 -24.63
C SER A 234 -27.82 -2.91 -25.20
N ARG A 235 -28.21 -3.32 -26.41
CA ARG A 235 -29.51 -3.09 -27.07
C ARG A 235 -29.69 -1.73 -27.78
N SER A 236 -29.24 -1.64 -29.02
CA SER A 236 -30.19 -1.32 -30.11
C SER A 236 -29.71 -1.87 -31.46
N HIS A 237 -30.63 -2.58 -32.10
CA HIS A 237 -30.66 -3.03 -33.49
C HIS A 237 -29.50 -3.85 -34.07
N ARG A 238 -29.76 -5.17 -34.13
CA ARG A 238 -29.46 -6.02 -35.29
C ARG A 238 -29.43 -5.19 -36.59
N ASN A 239 -28.27 -5.12 -37.22
CA ASN A 239 -28.16 -5.18 -38.67
C ASN A 239 -26.85 -5.88 -39.01
N TYR A 240 -26.99 -7.19 -39.23
CA TYR A 240 -26.01 -7.96 -39.98
C TYR A 240 -25.93 -7.36 -41.40
N ARG A 241 -24.75 -6.88 -41.80
CA ARG A 241 -24.34 -6.91 -43.21
C ARG A 241 -23.00 -7.62 -43.31
N PHE A 242 -23.13 -8.87 -43.70
CA PHE A 242 -22.12 -9.69 -44.37
C PHE A 242 -21.72 -9.07 -45.72
N PHE A 243 -20.44 -9.26 -46.09
CA PHE A 243 -19.81 -9.06 -47.42
C PHE A 243 -19.90 -7.62 -47.99
N THR A 244 -18.82 -7.00 -48.47
CA THR A 244 -17.74 -7.46 -49.36
C THR A 244 -16.44 -6.71 -49.08
#